data_AF-A0AA96JI45-F1
#
_entry.id   AF-A0AA96JI45-F1
#
_cell.length_a   1.000
_cell.length_b   1.000
_cell.length_c   1.000
_cell.angle_alpha   90.00
_cell.angle_beta   90.00
_cell.angle_gamma   90.00
#
_symmetry.space_group_name_H-M   'P 1'
#
loop_
_entity.id
_entity.type
_entity.pdbx_description
1 polymer ?
#
loop_
_entity_poly.entity_id
_entity_poly.type
_entity_poly.pdbx_seq_one_letter_code
_entity_poly.pdbx_strand_id
1 'polypeptide(L)'
;MRAVLEARQKVAAVRVEELEAELERVRADLAEAEEVLRRRVIGLEQYLEALAEEDAPAVAVVSRRKPVGPRRAVPHRQESAGTEVLSMDYQALMAAAVEAGGDGLGVRRAAVVLGWDSASVSRVEGARARLKRLVERGWLVEDKPGRFMLPAPEQDAAGAGRPGGGS
;
A
#
# COMPACT_ATOMS: atom_id res chain seq x y z
N MET A 1 -22.65 -3.86 -63.90
CA MET A 1 -21.84 -2.84 -63.22
C MET A 1 -22.60 -2.18 -62.06
N ARG A 2 -23.83 -1.66 -62.26
CA ARG A 2 -24.65 -1.03 -61.20
C ARG A 2 -24.94 -1.93 -59.98
N ALA A 3 -25.41 -3.15 -60.18
CA ALA A 3 -25.71 -4.09 -59.09
C ALA A 3 -24.50 -4.42 -58.18
N VAL A 4 -23.29 -4.48 -58.75
CA VAL A 4 -22.06 -4.72 -57.98
C VAL A 4 -21.70 -3.52 -57.11
N LEU A 5 -21.93 -2.30 -57.59
CA LEU A 5 -21.73 -1.08 -56.82
C LEU A 5 -22.74 -0.96 -55.68
N GLU A 6 -24.02 -1.26 -55.95
CA GLU A 6 -25.08 -1.26 -54.93
C GLU A 6 -24.80 -2.30 -53.83
N ALA A 7 -24.31 -3.49 -54.18
CA ALA A 7 -23.91 -4.50 -53.18
C ALA A 7 -22.75 -4.02 -52.30
N ARG A 8 -21.73 -3.38 -52.89
CA ARG A 8 -20.61 -2.80 -52.13
C ARG A 8 -21.04 -1.66 -51.22
N GLN A 9 -21.95 -0.80 -51.69
CA GLN A 9 -22.52 0.28 -50.88
C GLN A 9 -23.31 -0.27 -49.69
N LYS A 10 -24.11 -1.33 -49.88
CA LYS A 10 -24.84 -1.99 -48.78
C LYS A 10 -23.89 -2.58 -47.74
N VAL A 11 -22.84 -3.27 -48.17
CA VAL A 11 -21.82 -3.81 -47.25
C VAL A 11 -21.12 -2.69 -46.46
N ALA A 12 -20.78 -1.59 -47.13
CA ALA A 12 -20.19 -0.43 -46.47
C ALA A 12 -21.15 0.21 -45.47
N ALA A 13 -22.44 0.33 -45.80
CA ALA A 13 -23.46 0.88 -44.90
C ALA A 13 -23.62 0.02 -43.64
N VAL A 14 -23.74 -1.31 -43.78
CA VAL A 14 -23.79 -2.23 -42.63
C VAL A 14 -22.54 -2.08 -41.76
N ARG A 15 -21.35 -1.95 -42.36
CA ARG A 15 -20.12 -1.77 -41.59
C ARG A 15 -20.10 -0.46 -40.80
N VAL A 16 -20.68 0.61 -41.35
CA VAL A 16 -20.84 1.88 -40.63
C VAL A 16 -21.79 1.73 -39.46
N GLU A 17 -22.96 1.11 -39.67
CA GLU A 17 -23.94 0.86 -38.60
C GLU A 17 -23.35 0.02 -37.46
N GLU A 18 -22.57 -1.02 -37.78
CA GLU A 18 -21.85 -1.83 -36.79
C GLU A 18 -20.86 -1.01 -35.95
N LEU A 19 -20.08 -0.15 -36.62
CA LEU A 19 -19.10 0.71 -35.95
C LEU A 19 -19.76 1.79 -35.10
N GLU A 20 -20.89 2.34 -35.54
CA GLU A 20 -21.69 3.29 -34.76
C GLU A 20 -22.25 2.63 -33.50
N ALA A 21 -22.77 1.40 -33.62
CA ALA A 21 -23.23 0.63 -32.47
C ALA A 21 -22.08 0.28 -31.50
N GLU A 22 -20.89 -0.04 -32.02
CA GLU A 22 -19.71 -0.27 -31.19
C GLU A 22 -19.26 1.00 -30.48
N LEU A 23 -19.27 2.15 -31.17
CA LEU A 23 -18.94 3.44 -30.59
C LEU A 23 -19.91 3.83 -29.47
N GLU A 24 -21.21 3.60 -29.63
CA GLU A 24 -22.17 3.83 -28.55
C GLU A 24 -21.92 2.95 -27.33
N ARG A 25 -21.62 1.66 -27.53
CA ARG A 25 -21.25 0.75 -26.43
C ARG A 25 -20.01 1.24 -25.69
N VAL A 26 -18.93 1.57 -26.41
CA VAL A 26 -17.69 2.06 -25.81
C VAL A 26 -17.90 3.38 -25.07
N ARG A 27 -18.76 4.27 -25.59
CA ARG A 27 -19.11 5.52 -24.89
C ARG A 27 -19.87 5.27 -23.60
N ALA A 28 -20.78 4.30 -23.57
CA ALA A 28 -21.46 3.89 -22.35
C ALA A 28 -20.49 3.31 -21.32
N ASP A 29 -19.61 2.40 -21.74
CA ASP A 29 -18.58 1.81 -20.86
C ASP A 29 -17.63 2.87 -20.30
N LEU A 30 -17.23 3.84 -21.14
CA LEU A 30 -16.41 4.97 -20.72
C LEU A 30 -17.12 5.82 -19.66
N ALA A 31 -18.39 6.16 -19.87
CA ALA A 31 -19.16 6.96 -18.92
C ALA A 31 -19.29 6.26 -17.55
N GLU A 32 -19.46 4.93 -17.54
CA GLU A 32 -19.46 4.13 -16.31
C GLU A 32 -18.08 4.15 -15.62
N ALA A 33 -17.00 3.95 -16.37
CA ALA A 33 -15.65 3.97 -15.83
C ALA A 33 -15.28 5.35 -15.24
N GLU A 34 -15.66 6.44 -15.91
CA GLU A 34 -15.50 7.80 -15.42
C GLU A 34 -16.29 8.05 -14.14
N GLU A 35 -17.50 7.50 -14.02
CA GLU A 35 -18.31 7.60 -12.80
C GLU A 35 -17.67 6.87 -11.62
N VAL A 36 -17.14 5.67 -11.86
CA VAL A 36 -16.35 4.94 -10.84
C VAL A 36 -15.14 5.75 -10.41
N LEU A 37 -14.44 6.38 -11.35
CA LEU A 37 -13.30 7.25 -11.06
C LEU A 37 -13.72 8.45 -10.22
N ARG A 38 -14.79 9.18 -10.60
CA ARG A 38 -15.31 10.33 -9.85
C ARG A 38 -15.60 9.96 -8.39
N ARG A 39 -16.28 8.84 -8.14
CA ARG A 39 -16.58 8.38 -6.78
C ARG A 39 -15.32 8.08 -5.97
N ARG A 40 -14.29 7.50 -6.59
CA ARG A 40 -13.02 7.23 -5.92
C ARG A 40 -12.26 8.50 -5.58
N VAL A 41 -12.27 9.49 -6.48
CA VAL A 41 -11.66 10.81 -6.23
C VAL A 41 -12.34 11.48 -5.05
N ILE A 42 -13.67 11.58 -5.05
CA ILE A 42 -14.44 12.16 -3.95
C ILE A 42 -14.13 11.42 -2.63
N GLY A 43 -14.15 10.09 -2.64
CA GLY A 43 -13.83 9.30 -1.45
C GLY A 43 -12.41 9.51 -0.93
N LEU A 44 -11.44 9.71 -1.84
CA LEU A 44 -10.06 10.02 -1.47
C LEU A 44 -9.93 11.44 -0.89
N GLU A 45 -10.58 12.42 -1.48
CA GLU A 45 -10.61 13.81 -0.98
C GLU A 45 -11.20 13.85 0.43
N GLN A 46 -12.38 13.25 0.64
CA GLN A 46 -13.03 13.15 1.95
C GLN A 46 -12.15 12.43 2.98
N TYR A 47 -11.47 11.36 2.56
CA TYR A 47 -10.54 10.64 3.42
C TYR A 47 -9.34 11.49 3.85
N LEU A 48 -8.81 12.30 2.94
CA LEU A 48 -7.69 13.22 3.21
C LEU A 48 -8.13 14.40 4.08
N GLU A 49 -9.31 14.96 3.83
CA GLU A 49 -9.91 16.00 4.68
C GLU A 49 -10.11 15.51 6.12
N ALA A 50 -10.68 14.31 6.30
CA ALA A 50 -10.85 13.71 7.63
C ALA A 50 -9.50 13.53 8.36
N LEU A 51 -8.45 13.13 7.64
CA LEU A 51 -7.11 13.00 8.22
C LEU A 51 -6.51 14.38 8.60
N ALA A 52 -6.77 15.41 7.81
CA ALA A 52 -6.32 16.78 8.10
C ALA A 52 -7.07 17.42 9.28
N GLU A 53 -8.37 17.14 9.44
CA GLU A 53 -9.16 17.56 10.60
C GLU A 53 -8.70 16.86 11.89
N GLU A 54 -8.33 15.58 11.83
CA GLU A 54 -7.74 14.85 12.96
C GLU A 54 -6.36 15.39 13.39
N ASP A 55 -5.60 15.99 12.48
CA ASP A 55 -4.27 16.58 12.72
C ASP A 55 -4.31 18.08 13.10
N ALA A 56 -5.50 18.71 13.15
CA ALA A 56 -5.64 20.09 13.63
C ALA A 56 -5.40 20.16 15.17
N PRO A 57 -4.61 21.13 15.68
CA PRO A 57 -4.22 21.15 17.09
C PRO A 57 -5.39 21.59 17.98
N ALA A 58 -6.22 20.64 18.41
CA ALA A 58 -7.09 20.80 19.55
C ALA A 58 -6.25 20.75 20.83
N VAL A 59 -6.31 21.84 21.59
CA VAL A 59 -5.65 22.02 22.88
C VAL A 59 -5.98 20.84 23.81
N ALA A 60 -4.92 20.21 24.31
CA ALA A 60 -4.85 19.10 25.24
C ALA A 60 -6.16 18.67 25.95
N VAL A 61 -6.69 17.50 25.59
CA VAL A 61 -7.28 16.56 26.54
C VAL A 61 -6.80 15.17 26.16
N VAL A 62 -6.19 14.47 27.11
CA VAL A 62 -5.82 13.05 27.01
C VAL A 62 -7.11 12.24 26.82
N SER A 63 -7.54 12.10 25.56
CA SER A 63 -8.64 11.23 25.18
C SER A 63 -8.01 9.99 24.56
N ARG A 64 -8.22 8.86 25.24
CA ARG A 64 -7.84 7.52 24.78
C ARG A 64 -8.14 7.40 23.29
N ARG A 65 -7.09 7.33 22.47
CA ARG A 65 -7.17 7.03 21.04
C ARG A 65 -8.11 5.84 20.86
N LYS A 66 -9.30 6.09 20.32
CA LYS A 66 -10.13 5.02 19.76
C LYS A 66 -9.36 4.43 18.58
N PRO A 67 -9.25 3.10 18.48
CA PRO A 67 -8.52 2.48 17.40
C PRO A 67 -9.23 2.80 16.08
N VAL A 68 -8.52 3.50 15.19
CA VAL A 68 -8.88 3.62 13.79
C VAL A 68 -9.04 2.20 13.24
N GLY A 69 -10.21 1.90 12.66
CA GLY A 69 -10.55 0.60 12.08
C GLY A 69 -9.49 0.09 11.09
N PRO A 70 -9.48 -1.21 10.77
CA PRO A 70 -8.27 -1.97 10.48
C PRO A 70 -7.66 -1.60 9.12
N ARG A 71 -6.85 -0.53 9.09
CA ARG A 71 -5.57 -0.56 8.36
C ARG A 71 -4.80 -1.73 8.97
N ARG A 72 -4.99 -2.94 8.42
CA ARG A 72 -4.58 -4.24 8.97
C ARG A 72 -3.35 -4.06 9.86
N ALA A 73 -3.56 -4.06 11.18
CA ALA A 73 -2.49 -3.81 12.12
C ALA A 73 -1.39 -4.82 11.81
N VAL A 74 -0.15 -4.36 11.61
CA VAL A 74 0.99 -5.24 11.32
C VAL A 74 1.09 -6.26 12.46
N PRO A 75 0.74 -7.55 12.26
CA PRO A 75 0.75 -8.54 13.34
C PRO A 75 2.16 -8.66 13.94
N HIS A 76 2.30 -9.13 15.17
CA HIS A 76 3.63 -9.40 15.73
C HIS A 76 4.27 -10.58 15.00
N ARG A 77 5.57 -10.49 14.67
CA ARG A 77 6.29 -11.56 13.95
C ARG A 77 6.18 -12.92 14.64
N GLN A 78 6.26 -12.93 15.97
CA GLN A 78 6.20 -14.16 16.78
C GLN A 78 4.86 -14.90 16.67
N GLU A 79 3.78 -14.19 16.32
CA GLU A 79 2.42 -14.73 16.21
C GLU A 79 2.02 -15.03 14.75
N SER A 80 2.95 -14.86 13.80
CA SER A 80 2.67 -14.88 12.37
C SER A 80 3.39 -16.04 11.67
N ALA A 81 2.69 -16.72 10.76
CA ALA A 81 3.24 -17.84 9.98
C ALA A 81 4.27 -17.43 8.91
N GLY A 82 4.32 -16.14 8.56
CA GLY A 82 5.19 -15.62 7.52
C GLY A 82 4.78 -14.21 7.07
N THR A 83 5.57 -13.62 6.17
CA THR A 83 5.34 -12.25 5.68
C THR A 83 4.06 -12.11 4.85
N GLU A 84 3.47 -13.21 4.38
CA GLU A 84 2.25 -13.25 3.57
C GLU A 84 1.02 -12.68 4.32
N VAL A 85 1.09 -12.65 5.66
CA VAL A 85 0.03 -12.07 6.51
C VAL A 85 0.06 -10.53 6.46
N LEU A 86 1.20 -9.94 6.11
CA LEU A 86 1.36 -8.49 5.98
C LEU A 86 0.61 -7.97 4.75
N SER A 87 0.26 -6.68 4.72
CA SER A 87 -0.26 -6.06 3.50
C SER A 87 0.82 -5.99 2.42
N MET A 88 0.41 -5.86 1.16
CA MET A 88 1.29 -5.87 0.00
C MET A 88 2.44 -4.84 0.09
N ASP A 89 2.15 -3.64 0.57
CA ASP A 89 3.16 -2.60 0.84
C ASP A 89 4.24 -3.06 1.84
N TYR A 90 3.84 -3.72 2.93
CA TYR A 90 4.79 -4.21 3.92
C TYR A 90 5.55 -5.44 3.39
N GLN A 91 4.92 -6.29 2.59
CA GLN A 91 5.62 -7.38 1.91
C GLN A 91 6.70 -6.85 0.95
N ALA A 92 6.40 -5.80 0.19
CA ALA A 92 7.38 -5.15 -0.69
C ALA A 92 8.57 -4.56 0.09
N LEU A 93 8.31 -3.95 1.26
CA LEU A 93 9.38 -3.48 2.15
C LEU A 93 10.23 -4.62 2.72
N MET A 94 9.60 -5.74 3.10
CA MET A 94 10.31 -6.94 3.57
C MET A 94 11.19 -7.52 2.48
N ALA A 95 10.69 -7.65 1.25
CA ALA A 95 11.48 -8.08 0.10
C ALA A 95 12.64 -7.13 -0.17
N ALA A 96 12.42 -5.81 -0.13
CA ALA A 96 13.49 -4.84 -0.29
C ALA A 96 14.55 -4.90 0.83
N ALA A 97 14.16 -5.32 2.05
CA ALA A 97 15.10 -5.56 3.14
C ALA A 97 15.92 -6.84 2.94
N VAL A 98 15.32 -7.91 2.38
CA VAL A 98 16.04 -9.12 1.93
C VAL A 98 17.10 -8.73 0.90
N GLU A 99 16.71 -7.99 -0.14
CA GLU A 99 17.60 -7.55 -1.22
C GLU A 99 18.71 -6.60 -0.73
N ALA A 100 18.45 -5.84 0.33
CA ALA A 100 19.46 -4.96 0.93
C ALA A 100 20.47 -5.72 1.82
N GLY A 101 20.13 -6.93 2.27
CA GLY A 101 21.00 -7.76 3.10
C GLY A 101 21.59 -7.02 4.31
N GLY A 102 22.87 -7.24 4.56
CA GLY A 102 23.61 -6.63 5.67
C GLY A 102 23.85 -5.12 5.57
N ASP A 103 23.60 -4.51 4.41
CA ASP A 103 23.70 -3.05 4.25
C ASP A 103 22.47 -2.32 4.78
N GLY A 104 21.35 -3.04 4.92
CA GLY A 104 20.09 -2.53 5.44
C GLY A 104 19.34 -1.61 4.49
N LEU A 105 18.02 -1.75 4.50
CA LEU A 105 17.10 -0.92 3.76
C LEU A 105 17.10 0.50 4.32
N GLY A 106 17.42 1.47 3.47
CA GLY A 106 17.36 2.89 3.80
C GLY A 106 15.96 3.49 3.59
N VAL A 107 15.62 4.52 4.37
CA VAL A 107 14.29 5.17 4.34
C VAL A 107 13.91 5.72 2.96
N ARG A 108 14.85 6.37 2.24
CA ARG A 108 14.57 6.90 0.89
C ARG A 108 14.31 5.80 -0.12
N ARG A 109 15.06 4.69 -0.05
CA ARG A 109 14.84 3.51 -0.89
C ARG A 109 13.49 2.87 -0.59
N ALA A 110 13.09 2.81 0.69
CA ALA A 110 11.76 2.36 1.08
C ALA A 110 10.64 3.24 0.50
N ALA A 111 10.82 4.57 0.45
CA ALA A 111 9.86 5.46 -0.23
C ALA A 111 9.73 5.10 -1.72
N VAL A 112 10.85 4.85 -2.42
CA VAL A 112 10.83 4.42 -3.84
C VAL A 112 10.10 3.08 -4.01
N VAL A 113 10.35 2.11 -3.13
CA VAL A 113 9.67 0.79 -3.15
C VAL A 113 8.16 0.94 -3.00
N LEU A 114 7.70 1.91 -2.20
CA LEU A 114 6.29 2.23 -2.04
C LEU A 114 5.71 3.07 -3.20
N GLY A 115 6.49 3.34 -4.24
CA GLY A 115 6.09 4.18 -5.37
C GLY A 115 5.96 5.66 -5.00
N TRP A 116 6.65 6.10 -3.95
CA TRP A 116 6.58 7.49 -3.47
C TRP A 116 7.79 8.30 -3.92
N ASP A 117 7.57 9.60 -4.05
CA ASP A 117 8.65 10.54 -4.30
C ASP A 117 9.64 10.60 -3.13
N SER A 118 10.86 10.16 -3.38
CA SER A 118 11.96 10.13 -2.40
C SER A 118 12.62 11.49 -2.13
N ALA A 119 12.29 12.51 -2.94
CA ALA A 119 12.68 13.90 -2.71
C ALA A 119 11.74 14.59 -1.70
N SER A 120 10.50 14.12 -1.58
CA SER A 120 9.52 14.66 -0.65
C SER A 120 9.81 14.25 0.80
N VAL A 121 10.06 15.23 1.66
CA VAL A 121 10.35 15.01 3.10
C VAL A 121 9.19 14.28 3.79
N SER A 122 7.95 14.67 3.51
CA SER A 122 6.77 14.04 4.12
C SER A 122 6.61 12.57 3.70
N ARG A 123 6.90 12.24 2.43
CA ARG A 123 6.89 10.84 1.95
C ARG A 123 7.99 10.01 2.56
N VAL A 124 9.20 10.58 2.70
CA VAL A 124 10.33 9.91 3.35
C VAL A 124 10.01 9.63 4.83
N GLU A 125 9.46 10.60 5.57
CA GLU A 125 9.06 10.37 6.97
C GLU A 125 7.89 9.39 7.08
N GLY A 126 6.94 9.39 6.14
CA GLY A 126 5.89 8.38 6.06
C GLY A 126 6.43 6.96 5.84
N ALA A 127 7.52 6.81 5.08
CA ALA A 127 8.18 5.53 4.86
C ALA A 127 8.94 5.11 6.12
N ARG A 128 9.58 6.07 6.81
CA ARG A 128 10.24 5.84 8.11
C ARG A 128 9.28 5.32 9.15
N ALA A 129 8.09 5.91 9.26
CA ALA A 129 7.07 5.48 10.21
C ALA A 129 6.60 4.03 9.94
N ARG A 130 6.50 3.62 8.67
CA ARG A 130 6.18 2.23 8.30
C ARG A 130 7.30 1.25 8.68
N LEU A 131 8.56 1.62 8.43
CA LEU A 131 9.72 0.80 8.80
C LEU A 131 9.84 0.66 10.32
N LYS A 132 9.68 1.76 11.07
CA LYS A 132 9.64 1.75 12.54
C LYS A 132 8.53 0.85 13.08
N ARG A 133 7.36 0.84 12.45
CA ARG A 133 6.28 -0.09 12.82
C ARG A 133 6.66 -1.54 12.59
N LEU A 134 7.36 -1.88 11.51
CA LEU A 134 7.88 -3.23 11.30
C LEU A 134 8.91 -3.61 12.38
N VAL A 135 9.73 -2.66 12.83
CA VAL A 135 10.66 -2.86 13.95
C VAL A 135 9.93 -3.11 15.26
N GLU A 136 8.96 -2.27 15.63
CA GLU A 136 8.14 -2.44 16.84
C GLU A 136 7.41 -3.78 16.89
N ARG A 137 7.09 -4.35 15.72
CA ARG A 137 6.39 -5.64 15.59
C ARG A 137 7.35 -6.82 15.42
N GLY A 138 8.67 -6.58 15.47
CA GLY A 138 9.72 -7.59 15.42
C GLY A 138 10.00 -8.15 14.03
N TRP A 139 9.47 -7.53 12.95
CA TRP A 139 9.73 -7.95 11.57
C TRP A 139 11.08 -7.47 11.04
N LEU A 140 11.53 -6.31 11.49
CA LEU A 140 12.82 -5.70 11.15
C LEU A 140 13.58 -5.33 12.43
N VAL A 141 14.88 -5.12 12.30
CA VAL A 141 15.73 -4.50 13.32
C VAL A 141 16.40 -3.27 12.73
N GLU A 142 16.64 -2.27 13.57
CA GLU A 142 17.40 -1.08 13.20
C GLU A 142 18.74 -1.09 13.94
N ASP A 143 19.76 -1.66 13.29
CA ASP A 143 21.11 -1.74 13.85
C ASP A 143 21.80 -0.37 13.86
N LYS A 144 21.58 0.42 12.81
CA LYS A 144 22.09 1.78 12.67
C LYS A 144 20.94 2.73 12.37
N PRO A 145 20.98 3.98 12.85
CA PRO A 145 19.94 4.96 12.57
C PRO A 145 19.61 5.04 11.08
N GLY A 146 18.37 4.73 10.72
CA GLY A 146 17.88 4.75 9.34
C GLY A 146 18.27 3.56 8.46
N ARG A 147 18.83 2.47 9.04
CA ARG A 147 19.13 1.21 8.35
C ARG A 147 18.33 0.08 8.97
N PHE A 148 17.41 -0.47 8.18
CA PHE A 148 16.48 -1.50 8.62
C PHE A 148 16.82 -2.83 7.98
N MET A 149 17.05 -3.85 8.79
CA MET A 149 17.50 -5.18 8.35
C MET A 149 16.54 -6.25 8.86
N LEU A 150 16.61 -7.43 8.26
CA LEU A 150 15.96 -8.58 8.84
C LEU A 150 16.59 -8.91 10.20
N PRO A 151 15.80 -9.24 11.23
CA PRO A 151 16.32 -9.82 12.45
C PRO A 151 17.13 -11.08 12.10
N ALA A 152 18.29 -11.25 12.73
CA ALA A 152 19.03 -12.50 12.65
C ALA A 152 18.10 -13.68 13.02
N PRO A 153 18.28 -14.87 12.44
CA PRO A 153 17.61 -16.06 12.93
C PRO A 153 18.10 -16.31 14.36
N GLU A 154 17.35 -15.84 15.35
CA GLU A 154 17.63 -16.13 16.75
C GLU A 154 17.27 -17.61 16.98
N GLN A 155 18.29 -18.39 17.30
CA GLN A 155 18.16 -19.61 18.08
C GLN A 155 17.30 -19.31 19.30
N ASP A 156 16.34 -20.19 19.57
CA ASP A 156 15.50 -20.18 20.76
C ASP A 156 16.34 -19.92 22.02
N ALA A 157 16.23 -18.71 22.59
CA ALA A 157 16.62 -18.47 23.97
C ALA A 157 15.46 -18.85 24.90
N ALA A 158 15.05 -20.13 24.81
CA ALA A 158 14.45 -20.83 25.93
C ALA A 158 15.59 -21.15 26.92
N GLY A 159 15.52 -20.60 28.14
CA GLY A 159 16.34 -21.11 29.25
C GLY A 159 17.18 -20.08 30.00
N ALA A 160 16.57 -19.03 30.55
CA ALA A 160 17.06 -18.49 31.82
C ALA A 160 16.06 -18.88 32.91
N GLY A 161 16.12 -20.18 33.26
CA GLY A 161 15.47 -20.72 34.44
C GLY A 161 15.95 -19.95 35.66
N ARG A 162 14.98 -19.40 36.38
CA ARG A 162 15.12 -18.90 37.74
C ARG A 162 15.31 -20.11 38.67
N PRO A 163 16.36 -20.18 39.48
CA PRO A 163 16.23 -20.62 40.86
C PRO A 163 16.15 -19.33 41.71
N GLY A 164 15.10 -19.10 42.49
CA GLY A 164 14.73 -19.94 43.62
C GLY A 164 15.57 -19.48 44.80
N GLY A 165 14.99 -18.63 45.66
CA GLY A 165 15.67 -18.10 46.84
C GLY A 165 15.88 -19.12 47.95
N GLY A 166 16.55 -18.68 49.01
CA GLY A 166 16.64 -19.41 50.27
C GLY A 166 17.76 -18.88 51.17
N SER A 167 17.34 -18.14 52.20
CA SER A 167 17.96 -17.88 53.52
C SER A 167 19.40 -17.38 53.62
#